data_AF-A0A1C3KYD5-F1
#
_entry.id   AF-A0A1C3KYD5-F1
#
_cell.length_a   1.000
_cell.length_b   1.000
_cell.length_c   1.000
_cell.angle_alpha   90.00
_cell.angle_beta   90.00
_cell.angle_gamma   90.00
#
_symmetry.space_group_name_H-M   'P 1'
#
loop_
_entity.id
_entity.type
_entity.pdbx_description
1 polymer ?
#
loop_
_entity_poly.entity_id
_entity_poly.type
_entity_poly.pdbx_seq_one_letter_code
_entity_poly.pdbx_strand_id
1 'polypeptide(L)'
;MEVPGKVIGGKVGGKVGGKVLGLGKGGKGKTGSGKTKKAPLSRASRAGLQFPVGRVHRMLKTRISSDGRVGSTAAVYAAAILEYLTAEVLELAGNATKDLKVKRITPRHLQLAIRGYYGKKNSV
;
A
#
# COMPACT_ATOMS: atom_id res chain seq x y z
N MET A 1 -38.20 -34.92 20.70
CA MET A 1 -36.76 -34.80 20.99
C MET A 1 -36.35 -33.36 20.70
N GLU A 2 -36.12 -32.60 21.77
CA GLU A 2 -35.69 -31.20 21.71
C GLU A 2 -34.18 -31.06 21.39
N VAL A 3 -33.84 -29.86 20.92
CA VAL A 3 -32.60 -29.35 20.31
C VAL A 3 -31.44 -29.20 21.32
N PRO A 4 -30.16 -29.04 20.90
CA PRO A 4 -29.66 -27.71 20.48
C PRO A 4 -28.66 -27.78 19.30
N GLY A 5 -28.60 -26.84 18.35
CA GLY A 5 -28.51 -25.40 18.54
C GLY A 5 -27.05 -24.98 18.78
N LYS A 6 -26.23 -24.86 17.73
CA LYS A 6 -24.87 -24.26 17.83
C LYS A 6 -24.78 -23.00 16.98
N VAL A 7 -24.92 -21.86 17.64
CA VAL A 7 -24.58 -20.52 17.16
C VAL A 7 -23.30 -20.07 17.84
N ILE A 8 -22.21 -19.84 17.11
CA ILE A 8 -21.14 -18.87 17.44
C ILE A 8 -20.11 -18.91 16.29
N GLY A 9 -19.65 -17.84 15.65
CA GLY A 9 -19.75 -16.40 15.88
C GLY A 9 -18.63 -15.78 15.03
N GLY A 10 -18.96 -14.82 14.16
CA GLY A 10 -17.96 -14.08 13.40
C GLY A 10 -17.08 -13.22 14.29
N LYS A 11 -15.80 -13.08 13.94
CA LYS A 11 -15.00 -11.92 14.37
C LYS A 11 -14.07 -11.48 13.24
N VAL A 12 -14.62 -10.62 12.39
CA VAL A 12 -13.85 -9.61 11.66
C VAL A 12 -13.26 -8.66 12.69
N GLY A 13 -11.96 -8.38 12.61
CA GLY A 13 -11.29 -7.46 13.51
C GLY A 13 -9.98 -6.99 12.92
N GLY A 14 -10.04 -5.84 12.24
CA GLY A 14 -8.86 -5.13 11.74
C GLY A 14 -7.94 -4.73 12.89
N LYS A 15 -6.62 -4.80 12.66
CA LYS A 15 -5.64 -4.24 13.58
C LYS A 15 -5.52 -2.75 13.27
N VAL A 16 -6.46 -1.98 13.82
CA VAL A 16 -6.35 -0.53 14.03
C VAL A 16 -6.11 -0.33 15.52
N GLY A 17 -5.10 0.47 15.86
CA GLY A 17 -4.73 0.79 17.24
C GLY A 17 -3.22 1.02 17.30
N GLY A 18 -2.73 2.25 17.43
CA GLY A 18 -3.22 3.24 18.40
C GLY A 18 -2.58 2.89 19.73
N LYS A 19 -1.55 3.66 20.10
CA LYS A 19 -0.79 3.56 21.35
C LYS A 19 -1.76 3.77 22.52
N VAL A 20 -2.05 2.71 23.28
CA VAL A 20 -2.74 2.80 24.57
C VAL A 20 -1.84 2.21 25.65
N LEU A 21 -1.61 3.03 26.67
CA LEU A 21 -0.89 2.74 27.90
C LEU A 21 -1.70 1.76 28.78
N GLY A 22 -0.98 0.90 29.51
CA GLY A 22 -1.41 0.49 30.85
C GLY A 22 -1.87 -0.95 31.08
N LEU A 23 -1.22 -1.54 32.09
CA LEU A 23 -1.62 -2.66 32.97
C LEU A 23 -1.60 -4.09 32.39
N GLY A 24 -0.80 -4.93 33.05
CA GLY A 24 -0.50 -6.29 32.63
C GLY A 24 -1.23 -7.40 33.37
N LYS A 25 -0.92 -8.64 32.98
CA LYS A 25 -0.79 -9.83 33.84
C LYS A 25 -0.12 -10.94 33.02
N GLY A 26 0.70 -11.74 33.69
CA GLY A 26 1.75 -12.57 33.09
C GLY A 26 1.33 -13.79 32.27
N GLY A 27 2.33 -14.38 31.64
CA GLY A 27 2.29 -15.69 30.97
C GLY A 27 3.71 -16.10 30.54
N LYS A 28 4.37 -16.91 31.37
CA LYS A 28 5.75 -17.40 31.21
C LYS A 28 5.78 -18.54 30.18
N GLY A 29 6.67 -18.46 29.18
CA GLY A 29 6.81 -19.51 28.16
C GLY A 29 8.06 -19.39 27.28
N LYS A 30 9.18 -19.91 27.80
CA LYS A 30 10.42 -20.39 27.15
C LYS A 30 11.28 -19.44 26.29
N THR A 31 12.45 -19.18 26.87
CA THR A 31 13.71 -18.66 26.34
C THR A 31 14.15 -19.29 25.02
N GLY A 32 14.33 -18.45 24.01
CA GLY A 32 15.19 -18.70 22.84
C GLY A 32 16.04 -17.44 22.61
N SER A 33 17.35 -17.58 22.88
CA SER A 33 18.48 -16.66 22.68
C SER A 33 18.19 -15.21 22.27
N GLY A 34 18.62 -14.26 23.11
CA GLY A 34 18.58 -12.81 22.90
C GLY A 34 19.36 -12.32 21.69
N LYS A 35 18.74 -12.40 20.51
CA LYS A 35 18.92 -11.38 19.46
C LYS A 35 17.75 -10.43 19.60
N THR A 36 18.01 -9.17 19.94
CA THR A 36 17.00 -8.09 19.86
C THR A 36 16.34 -8.18 18.49
N LYS A 37 15.08 -8.64 18.42
CA LYS A 37 14.37 -8.79 17.14
C LYS A 37 14.31 -7.41 16.50
N LYS A 38 15.02 -7.23 15.39
CA LYS A 38 14.98 -5.98 14.62
C LYS A 38 13.52 -5.65 14.31
N ALA A 39 13.16 -4.38 14.45
CA ALA A 39 11.81 -3.94 14.16
C ALA A 39 11.40 -4.42 12.74
N PRO A 40 10.18 -4.94 12.56
CA PRO A 40 9.75 -5.46 11.28
C PRO A 40 9.70 -4.32 10.26
N LEU A 41 10.61 -4.33 9.29
CA LEU A 41 10.56 -3.43 8.14
C LEU A 41 9.45 -3.86 7.19
N SER A 42 8.77 -2.88 6.58
CA SER A 42 7.78 -3.14 5.55
C SER A 42 8.46 -3.61 4.25
N ARG A 43 7.74 -4.36 3.42
CA ARG A 43 8.24 -4.74 2.08
C ARG A 43 8.48 -3.52 1.18
N ALA A 44 7.65 -2.48 1.30
CA ALA A 44 7.81 -1.24 0.54
C ALA A 44 9.09 -0.51 0.95
N SER A 45 9.32 -0.36 2.25
CA SER A 45 10.55 0.26 2.79
C SER A 45 11.82 -0.51 2.38
N ARG A 46 11.78 -1.85 2.34
CA ARG A 46 12.91 -2.65 1.84
C ARG A 46 13.18 -2.47 0.35
N ALA A 47 12.14 -2.17 -0.44
CA ALA A 47 12.23 -1.97 -1.88
C ALA A 47 12.46 -0.50 -2.28
N GLY A 48 12.49 0.43 -1.32
CA GLY A 48 12.62 1.86 -1.60
C GLY A 48 11.39 2.50 -2.26
N LEU A 49 10.20 1.90 -2.11
CA LEU A 49 8.97 2.37 -2.75
C LEU A 49 8.06 3.09 -1.74
N GLN A 50 7.42 4.17 -2.18
CA GLN A 50 6.31 4.81 -1.48
C GLN A 50 5.02 4.00 -1.61
N PHE A 51 4.82 3.34 -2.75
CA PHE A 51 3.64 2.56 -3.03
C PHE A 51 3.59 1.27 -2.18
N PRO A 52 2.41 0.87 -1.69
CA PRO A 52 2.27 -0.19 -0.70
C PRO A 52 2.37 -1.60 -1.32
N VAL A 53 3.60 -2.11 -1.43
CA VAL A 53 3.91 -3.45 -2.00
C VAL A 53 3.06 -4.58 -1.38
N GLY A 54 2.85 -4.58 -0.06
CA GLY A 54 2.05 -5.63 0.60
C GLY A 54 0.58 -5.62 0.21
N ARG A 55 0.01 -4.42 -0.03
CA ARG A 55 -1.38 -4.26 -0.50
C ARG A 55 -1.51 -4.72 -1.94
N VAL A 56 -0.57 -4.33 -2.80
CA VAL A 56 -0.51 -4.76 -4.21
C VAL A 56 -0.43 -6.29 -4.30
N HIS A 57 0.43 -6.92 -3.50
CA HIS A 57 0.52 -8.38 -3.46
C HIS A 57 -0.82 -9.06 -3.10
N ARG A 58 -1.54 -8.53 -2.10
CA ARG A 58 -2.86 -9.05 -1.73
C ARG A 58 -3.86 -8.87 -2.88
N MET A 59 -3.87 -7.71 -3.53
CA MET A 59 -4.73 -7.46 -4.68
C MET A 59 -4.43 -8.42 -5.83
N LEU A 60 -3.16 -8.69 -6.12
CA LEU A 60 -2.77 -9.68 -7.14
C LEU A 60 -3.28 -11.08 -6.78
N LYS A 61 -3.16 -11.50 -5.51
CA LYS A 61 -3.68 -12.80 -5.06
C LYS A 61 -5.19 -12.93 -5.18
N THR A 62 -5.96 -11.85 -5.05
CA THR A 62 -7.42 -11.85 -5.24
C THR A 62 -7.83 -11.98 -6.71
N ARG A 63 -6.93 -11.71 -7.67
CA ARG A 63 -7.26 -11.67 -9.11
C ARG A 63 -6.85 -12.91 -9.89
N ILE A 64 -6.16 -13.85 -9.25
CA ILE A 64 -5.76 -15.12 -9.85
C ILE A 64 -6.63 -16.27 -9.31
N SER A 65 -6.66 -17.39 -10.02
CA SER A 65 -7.35 -18.62 -9.58
C SER A 65 -6.87 -19.09 -8.21
N SER A 66 -7.69 -19.87 -7.49
CA SER A 66 -7.40 -20.37 -6.14
C SER A 66 -6.03 -21.06 -6.02
N ASP A 67 -5.66 -21.82 -7.04
CA ASP A 67 -4.43 -22.63 -7.06
C ASP A 67 -3.23 -21.84 -7.63
N GLY A 68 -3.49 -20.63 -8.13
CA GLY A 68 -2.46 -19.77 -8.68
C GLY A 68 -1.54 -19.19 -7.60
N ARG A 69 -0.28 -19.00 -7.98
CA ARG A 69 0.76 -18.40 -7.13
C ARG A 69 1.15 -17.02 -7.66
N VAL A 70 1.40 -16.09 -6.75
CA VAL A 70 1.99 -14.78 -7.07
C VAL A 70 3.41 -14.77 -6.52
N GLY A 71 4.38 -14.51 -7.38
CA GLY A 71 5.77 -14.35 -6.96
C GLY A 71 5.96 -13.17 -6.02
N SER A 72 6.90 -13.28 -5.08
CA SER A 72 7.19 -12.22 -4.10
C SER A 72 7.61 -10.91 -4.77
N THR A 73 8.39 -11.01 -5.85
CA THR A 73 8.91 -9.89 -6.66
C THR A 73 7.86 -9.29 -7.59
N ALA A 74 6.84 -10.05 -8.03
CA ALA A 74 5.81 -9.55 -8.94
C ALA A 74 5.09 -8.32 -8.39
N ALA A 75 4.77 -8.33 -7.09
CA ALA A 75 4.14 -7.19 -6.43
C ALA A 75 5.10 -5.99 -6.22
N VAL A 76 6.42 -6.23 -6.16
CA VAL A 76 7.41 -5.15 -6.11
C VAL A 76 7.46 -4.46 -7.46
N TYR A 77 7.56 -5.22 -8.56
CA TYR A 77 7.51 -4.69 -9.93
C TYR A 77 6.22 -3.92 -10.20
N ALA A 78 5.06 -4.51 -9.89
CA ALA A 78 3.79 -3.84 -10.10
C ALA A 78 3.69 -2.53 -9.28
N ALA A 79 4.13 -2.52 -8.02
CA ALA A 79 4.14 -1.31 -7.21
C ALA A 79 5.07 -0.23 -7.79
N ALA A 80 6.27 -0.61 -8.25
CA ALA A 80 7.23 0.30 -8.86
C ALA A 80 6.70 0.95 -10.14
N ILE A 81 6.06 0.16 -11.03
CA ILE A 81 5.45 0.69 -12.26
C ILE A 81 4.34 1.68 -11.93
N LEU A 82 3.47 1.34 -10.98
CA LEU A 82 2.39 2.24 -10.56
C LEU A 82 2.92 3.53 -9.93
N GLU A 83 3.99 3.45 -9.12
CA GLU A 83 4.65 4.60 -8.53
C GLU A 83 5.27 5.50 -9.61
N TYR A 84 6.01 4.91 -10.56
CA TYR A 84 6.61 5.62 -11.67
C TYR A 84 5.57 6.37 -12.52
N LEU A 85 4.52 5.68 -12.96
CA LEU A 85 3.46 6.29 -13.77
C LEU A 85 2.73 7.41 -13.01
N THR A 86 2.52 7.23 -11.70
CA THR A 86 1.90 8.27 -10.87
C THR A 86 2.81 9.49 -10.74
N ALA A 87 4.12 9.28 -10.53
CA ALA A 87 5.09 10.36 -10.46
C ALA A 87 5.13 11.15 -11.78
N GLU A 88 5.17 10.47 -12.92
CA GLU A 88 5.21 11.11 -14.24
C GLU A 88 3.98 12.00 -14.49
N VAL A 89 2.78 11.48 -14.22
CA VAL A 89 1.54 12.25 -14.38
C VAL A 89 1.49 13.44 -13.41
N LEU A 90 1.95 13.26 -12.17
CA LEU A 90 1.97 14.33 -11.17
C LEU A 90 3.02 15.40 -11.47
N GLU A 91 4.16 15.06 -12.05
CA GLU A 91 5.19 16.01 -12.48
C GLU A 91 4.62 16.94 -13.58
N LEU A 92 4.04 16.34 -14.62
CA LEU A 92 3.43 17.08 -15.73
C LEU A 92 2.25 17.94 -15.26
N ALA A 93 1.36 17.40 -14.41
CA ALA A 93 0.22 18.14 -13.89
C ALA A 93 0.65 19.22 -12.87
N GLY A 94 1.73 18.98 -12.12
CA GLY A 94 2.35 19.93 -11.22
C GLY A 94 2.93 21.12 -11.99
N ASN A 95 3.56 20.87 -13.13
CA ASN A 95 4.03 21.93 -14.01
C ASN A 95 2.85 22.75 -14.57
N ALA A 96 1.79 22.10 -15.05
CA ALA A 96 0.53 22.78 -15.44
C ALA A 96 -0.10 23.63 -14.34
N THR A 97 0.02 23.18 -13.09
CA THR A 97 -0.47 23.89 -11.91
C THR A 97 0.35 25.17 -11.65
N LYS A 98 1.68 25.12 -11.87
CA LYS A 98 2.59 26.26 -11.71
C LYS A 98 2.31 27.37 -12.72
N ASP A 99 2.14 27.07 -14.01
CA ASP A 99 1.89 28.13 -15.02
C ASP A 99 0.56 28.83 -14.80
N LEU A 100 -0.45 28.10 -14.32
CA LEU A 100 -1.75 28.65 -13.97
C LEU A 100 -1.76 29.37 -12.62
N LYS A 101 -0.60 29.48 -11.93
CA LYS A 101 -0.40 30.17 -10.64
C LYS A 101 -1.36 29.75 -9.54
N VAL A 102 -1.79 28.48 -9.58
CA VAL A 102 -2.65 27.88 -8.56
C VAL A 102 -1.85 26.86 -7.76
N LYS A 103 -2.26 26.56 -6.51
CA LYS A 103 -1.50 25.66 -5.62
C LYS A 103 -1.93 24.19 -5.69
N ARG A 104 -3.16 23.92 -6.17
CA ARG A 104 -3.77 22.58 -6.13
C ARG A 104 -3.90 22.01 -7.53
N ILE A 105 -3.51 20.75 -7.70
CA ILE A 105 -3.78 19.98 -8.92
C ILE A 105 -5.29 19.74 -9.03
N THR A 106 -5.88 20.11 -10.17
CA THR A 106 -7.30 19.87 -10.49
C THR A 106 -7.42 18.89 -11.66
N PRO A 107 -8.62 18.32 -11.94
CA PRO A 107 -8.81 17.46 -13.11
C PRO A 107 -8.39 18.12 -14.44
N ARG A 108 -8.48 19.46 -14.55
CA ARG A 108 -8.01 20.20 -15.73
C ARG A 108 -6.51 20.02 -15.96
N HIS A 109 -5.70 20.09 -14.89
CA HIS A 109 -4.24 19.95 -15.00
C HIS A 109 -3.85 18.52 -15.41
N LEU A 110 -4.55 17.51 -14.87
CA LEU A 110 -4.38 16.12 -15.29
C LEU A 110 -4.75 15.93 -16.76
N GLN A 111 -5.86 16.52 -17.21
CA GLN A 111 -6.27 16.45 -18.61
C GLN A 111 -5.23 17.08 -19.55
N LEU A 112 -4.66 18.23 -19.16
CA LEU A 112 -3.61 18.91 -19.94
C LEU A 112 -2.33 18.10 -20.01
N ALA A 113 -1.92 17.48 -18.88
CA ALA A 113 -0.77 16.60 -18.81
C ALA A 113 -0.94 15.36 -19.72
N ILE A 114 -2.07 14.66 -19.60
CA ILE A 114 -2.34 13.42 -20.36
C ILE A 114 -2.47 13.67 -21.86
N ARG A 115 -3.10 14.79 -22.27
CA ARG A 115 -3.26 15.12 -23.69
C ARG A 115 -1.98 15.63 -24.37
N GLY A 116 -0.86 15.73 -23.64
CA GLY A 116 0.43 16.12 -24.22
C GLY A 116 0.62 17.62 -24.43
N TYR A 117 -0.24 18.48 -23.88
CA TYR A 117 -0.09 19.94 -23.99
C TYR A 117 1.09 20.49 -23.17
N TYR A 118 1.62 19.69 -22.25
CA TYR A 118 2.70 20.09 -21.35
C TYR A 118 4.02 19.36 -21.57
N GLY A 119 3.98 18.09 -21.99
CA GLY A 119 5.20 17.32 -22.27
C GLY A 119 5.98 17.80 -23.49
N LYS A 120 5.32 18.48 -24.45
CA LYS A 120 5.95 18.96 -25.70
C LYS A 120 6.60 20.34 -25.63
N LYS A 121 6.29 21.17 -24.62
CA LYS A 121 6.84 22.53 -24.54
C LYS A 121 8.27 22.59 -23.98
N ASN A 122 8.73 21.53 -23.32
CA ASN A 122 10.04 21.46 -22.66
C ASN A 122 10.96 20.37 -23.25
N SER A 123 10.55 19.71 -24.33
CA SER A 123 11.43 18.86 -25.13
C SER A 123 12.29 19.76 -26.02
N VAL A 124 13.53 19.96 -25.58
CA VAL A 124 14.66 20.53 -26.33
C VAL A 124 14.91 19.73 -27.61
#